data_AF-A0A7L8SD69-F1
#
_entry.id   AF-A0A7L8SD69-F1
#
_cell.length_a   1.000
_cell.length_b   1.000
_cell.length_c   1.000
_cell.angle_alpha   90.00
_cell.angle_beta   90.00
_cell.angle_gamma   90.00
#
_symmetry.space_group_name_H-M   'P 1'
#
loop_
_entity.id
_entity.type
_entity.pdbx_description
1 polymer ?
#
loop_
_entity_poly.entity_id
_entity_poly.type
_entity_poly.pdbx_seq_one_letter_code
_entity_poly.pdbx_strand_id
1 'polypeptide(L)'
;MHRRLLALALPCFLLLGLSPAFANGSLQCDGRPYAVEIQFSLSTGQLTELIVARTSPGTEGSERFTLQQRFVDHRQQLMRVRGTGLERPQVAVALRVAGATGTLSYRGAQYELRCSWTALG
;
A
#
# COMPACT_ATOMS: atom_id res chain seq x y z
N MET A 1 -32.71 60.56 18.25
CA MET A 1 -33.09 59.95 16.95
C MET A 1 -31.86 59.19 16.43
N HIS A 2 -31.73 57.86 16.44
CA HIS A 2 -32.52 56.78 15.80
C HIS A 2 -32.43 56.69 14.27
N ARG A 3 -31.44 55.91 13.79
CA ARG A 3 -31.44 55.03 12.60
C ARG A 3 -30.27 54.04 12.83
N ARG A 4 -30.45 52.74 13.11
CA ARG A 4 -31.03 51.64 12.30
C ARG A 4 -30.31 51.44 10.95
N LEU A 5 -29.90 50.24 10.50
CA LEU A 5 -29.69 48.90 11.12
C LEU A 5 -29.18 47.94 9.98
N LEU A 6 -28.58 46.78 10.30
CA LEU A 6 -28.12 45.71 9.35
C LEU A 6 -27.02 46.15 8.34
N ALA A 7 -26.28 45.29 7.61
CA ALA A 7 -25.72 43.91 7.72
C ALA A 7 -24.78 43.74 6.47
N LEU A 8 -23.97 42.70 6.19
CA LEU A 8 -23.61 41.36 6.73
C LEU A 8 -22.08 41.35 7.04
N ALA A 9 -21.38 40.39 7.68
CA ALA A 9 -21.35 38.91 7.71
C ALA A 9 -20.77 38.22 6.44
N LEU A 10 -19.46 37.89 6.46
CA LEU A 10 -18.83 36.82 5.67
C LEU A 10 -17.36 36.58 6.13
N PRO A 11 -17.11 35.75 7.18
CA PRO A 11 -15.77 35.20 7.39
C PRO A 11 -15.49 34.24 6.23
N CYS A 12 -14.42 34.50 5.48
CA CYS A 12 -14.05 33.68 4.32
C CYS A 12 -13.48 32.33 4.81
N PHE A 13 -14.38 31.37 5.04
CA PHE A 13 -14.08 30.01 5.50
C PHE A 13 -13.49 29.15 4.37
N LEU A 14 -12.46 29.66 3.67
CA LEU A 14 -11.66 28.93 2.68
C LEU A 14 -10.58 28.06 3.35
N LEU A 15 -11.00 27.23 4.31
CA LEU A 15 -10.31 25.98 4.61
C LEU A 15 -10.93 24.88 3.76
N LEU A 16 -10.83 25.07 2.43
CA LEU A 16 -11.01 23.99 1.47
C LEU A 16 -10.05 22.86 1.86
N GLY A 17 -10.57 21.64 1.87
CA GLY A 17 -9.87 20.50 2.45
C GLY A 17 -8.48 20.31 1.88
N LEU A 18 -7.47 20.59 2.70
CA LEU A 18 -6.24 19.83 2.67
C LEU A 18 -6.63 18.39 3.05
N SER A 19 -7.09 17.62 2.06
CA SER A 19 -7.00 16.16 2.13
C SER A 19 -5.56 15.88 2.56
N PRO A 20 -5.33 15.27 3.73
CA PRO A 20 -3.97 15.00 4.16
C PRO A 20 -3.29 14.24 3.05
N ALA A 21 -2.24 14.84 2.48
CA ALA A 21 -1.37 14.17 1.53
C ALA A 21 -0.65 13.09 2.34
N PHE A 22 -1.30 11.94 2.48
CA PHE A 22 -0.72 10.75 3.07
C PHE A 22 0.43 10.37 2.16
N ALA A 23 1.62 10.81 2.54
CA ALA A 23 2.84 10.36 1.92
C ALA A 23 2.85 8.84 2.08
N ASN A 24 2.79 8.13 0.97
CA ASN A 24 2.86 6.69 0.92
C ASN A 24 4.25 6.32 0.42
N GLY A 25 4.88 5.35 1.07
CA GLY A 25 6.07 4.69 0.57
C GLY A 25 5.71 3.36 -0.06
N SER A 26 6.63 2.78 -0.83
CA SER A 26 6.49 1.43 -1.36
C SER A 26 7.73 0.57 -1.12
N LEU A 27 7.52 -0.73 -0.94
CA LEU A 27 8.56 -1.75 -0.98
C LEU A 27 8.35 -2.55 -2.27
N GLN A 28 9.38 -2.60 -3.12
CA GLN A 28 9.38 -3.43 -4.32
C GLN A 28 10.08 -4.76 -4.04
N CYS A 29 9.46 -5.86 -4.44
CA CYS A 29 10.02 -7.21 -4.36
C CYS A 29 9.92 -7.93 -5.72
N ASP A 30 11.02 -8.03 -6.43
CA ASP A 30 11.07 -8.57 -7.80
C ASP A 30 11.48 -10.04 -7.84
N GLY A 31 10.81 -10.82 -8.69
CA GLY A 31 11.12 -12.21 -8.95
C GLY A 31 10.59 -12.65 -10.32
N ARG A 32 10.59 -13.94 -10.60
CA ARG A 32 9.98 -14.51 -11.82
C ARG A 32 9.06 -15.67 -11.45
N PRO A 33 7.84 -15.75 -12.02
CA PRO A 33 7.24 -14.85 -13.02
C PRO A 33 6.48 -13.65 -12.41
N TYR A 34 6.68 -13.34 -11.12
CA TYR A 34 5.94 -12.33 -10.38
C TYR A 34 6.84 -11.31 -9.69
N ALA A 35 6.43 -10.05 -9.74
CA ALA A 35 6.90 -8.97 -8.89
C ALA A 35 5.77 -8.58 -7.93
N VAL A 36 6.14 -8.01 -6.79
CA VAL A 36 5.21 -7.61 -5.74
C VAL A 36 5.53 -6.19 -5.31
N GLU A 37 4.53 -5.32 -5.39
CA GLU A 37 4.57 -3.98 -4.83
C GLU A 37 3.76 -3.99 -3.53
N ILE A 38 4.32 -3.36 -2.50
CA ILE A 38 3.70 -3.24 -1.19
C ILE A 38 3.67 -1.76 -0.82
N GLN A 39 2.49 -1.21 -0.56
CA GLN A 39 2.34 0.19 -0.16
C GLN A 39 2.07 0.33 1.33
N PHE A 40 2.53 1.43 1.92
CA PHE A 40 2.30 1.76 3.32
C PHE A 40 2.26 3.27 3.54
N SER A 41 1.52 3.68 4.57
CA SER A 41 1.43 5.08 5.02
C SER A 41 2.71 5.47 5.77
N LEU A 42 3.42 6.51 5.31
CA LEU A 42 4.63 7.00 5.99
C LEU A 42 4.33 7.65 7.35
N SER A 43 3.12 8.18 7.53
CA SER A 43 2.69 8.78 8.81
C SER A 43 2.35 7.75 9.90
N THR A 44 2.07 6.50 9.55
CA THR A 44 1.65 5.46 10.51
C THR A 44 2.48 4.16 10.47
N GLY A 45 3.31 3.98 9.44
CA GLY A 45 3.99 2.71 9.15
C GLY A 45 3.06 1.57 8.73
N GLN A 46 1.75 1.81 8.61
CA GLN A 46 0.79 0.76 8.30
C GLN A 46 0.80 0.41 6.81
N LEU A 47 0.94 -0.88 6.54
CA LEU A 47 0.69 -1.51 5.25
C LEU A 47 -0.75 -1.21 4.78
N THR A 48 -0.88 -0.56 3.63
CA THR A 48 -2.15 -0.16 3.02
C THR A 48 -2.55 -1.06 1.86
N GLU A 49 -1.60 -1.46 1.02
CA GLU A 49 -1.87 -2.23 -0.21
C GLU A 49 -0.81 -3.32 -0.44
N LEU A 50 -1.23 -4.40 -1.11
CA LEU A 50 -0.37 -5.46 -1.65
C LEU A 50 -0.85 -5.73 -3.07
N ILE A 51 0.08 -5.65 -4.03
CA ILE A 51 -0.17 -5.82 -5.45
C ILE A 51 0.79 -6.91 -5.96
N VAL A 52 0.26 -7.93 -6.63
CA VAL A 52 1.09 -8.93 -7.33
C VAL A 52 0.93 -8.73 -8.83
N ALA A 53 2.03 -8.46 -9.52
CA ALA A 53 2.08 -8.25 -10.96
C ALA A 53 2.90 -9.35 -11.65
N ARG A 54 2.47 -9.78 -12.85
CA ARG A 54 3.27 -10.68 -13.69
C ARG A 54 4.40 -9.91 -14.38
N THR A 55 5.62 -10.44 -14.37
CA THR A 55 6.80 -9.82 -14.99
C THR A 55 6.99 -10.15 -16.48
N SER A 56 6.01 -10.81 -17.12
CA SER A 56 6.08 -11.24 -18.51
C SER A 56 5.51 -10.17 -19.44
N PRO A 57 6.27 -9.67 -20.43
CA PRO A 57 5.75 -8.69 -21.39
C PRO A 57 4.53 -9.26 -22.13
N GLY A 58 3.53 -8.40 -22.39
CA GLY A 58 2.29 -8.78 -23.07
C GLY A 58 1.17 -9.33 -22.17
N THR A 59 1.35 -9.34 -20.84
CA THR A 59 0.26 -9.66 -19.90
C THR A 59 0.22 -8.68 -18.73
N GLU A 60 -0.63 -7.65 -18.82
CA GLU A 60 -0.91 -6.66 -17.76
C GLU A 60 -1.75 -7.24 -16.61
N GLY A 61 -1.38 -8.44 -16.15
CA GLY A 61 -1.99 -9.10 -15.00
C GLY A 61 -1.40 -8.58 -13.70
N SER A 62 -2.00 -7.53 -13.14
CA SER A 62 -1.89 -7.19 -11.72
C SER A 62 -3.12 -7.68 -10.95
N GLU A 63 -2.95 -8.03 -9.68
CA GLU A 63 -4.03 -8.39 -8.76
C GLU A 63 -3.80 -7.69 -7.42
N ARG A 64 -4.86 -7.10 -6.87
CA ARG A 64 -4.86 -6.43 -5.57
C ARG A 64 -5.38 -7.37 -4.49
N PHE A 65 -4.97 -7.17 -3.25
CA PHE A 65 -5.36 -8.03 -2.14
C PHE A 65 -5.90 -7.25 -0.95
N THR A 66 -7.06 -7.67 -0.47
CA THR A 66 -7.60 -7.24 0.82
C THR A 66 -6.72 -7.82 1.93
N LEU A 67 -6.04 -6.95 2.68
CA LEU A 67 -5.11 -7.36 3.73
C LEU A 67 -5.85 -7.89 4.97
N GLN A 68 -5.56 -9.13 5.35
CA GLN A 68 -6.16 -9.81 6.50
C GLN A 68 -5.20 -9.87 7.69
N GLN A 69 -3.90 -10.06 7.42
CA GLN A 69 -2.84 -10.06 8.44
C GLN A 69 -1.67 -9.25 7.92
N ARG A 70 -1.14 -8.36 8.76
CA ARG A 70 -0.02 -7.46 8.45
C ARG A 70 0.88 -7.32 9.68
N PHE A 71 2.18 -7.50 9.47
CA PHE A 71 3.22 -7.33 10.46
C PHE A 71 4.45 -6.74 9.76
N VAL A 72 5.04 -5.71 10.34
CA VAL A 72 6.29 -5.09 9.88
C VAL A 72 7.16 -4.80 11.09
N ASP A 73 8.44 -5.18 11.02
CA ASP A 73 9.51 -4.67 11.86
C ASP A 73 10.54 -4.02 10.94
N HIS A 74 10.54 -2.69 10.89
CA HIS A 74 11.48 -1.92 10.06
C HIS A 74 12.92 -1.98 10.55
N ARG A 75 13.16 -2.24 11.85
CA ARG A 75 14.52 -2.35 12.41
C ARG A 75 15.16 -3.67 12.01
N GLN A 76 14.37 -4.74 11.96
CA GLN A 76 14.81 -6.08 11.52
C GLN A 76 14.61 -6.33 10.02
N GLN A 77 14.05 -5.36 9.28
CA GLN A 77 13.64 -5.50 7.87
C GLN A 77 12.80 -6.76 7.63
N LEU A 78 11.87 -7.04 8.56
CA LEU A 78 11.04 -8.24 8.57
C LEU A 78 9.58 -7.87 8.29
N MET A 79 8.99 -8.48 7.26
CA MET A 79 7.58 -8.26 6.90
C MET A 79 6.85 -9.59 6.76
N ARG A 80 5.59 -9.63 7.21
CA ARG A 80 4.67 -10.75 6.96
C ARG A 80 3.29 -10.20 6.62
N VAL A 81 2.78 -10.55 5.44
CA VAL A 81 1.48 -10.11 4.93
C VAL A 81 0.67 -11.32 4.46
N ARG A 82 -0.64 -11.30 4.70
CA ARG A 82 -1.61 -12.22 4.10
C ARG A 82 -2.85 -11.48 3.66
N GLY A 83 -3.46 -11.94 2.58
CA GLY A 83 -4.71 -11.40 2.06
C GLY A 83 -5.39 -12.32 1.06
N THR A 84 -6.53 -11.86 0.57
CA THR A 84 -7.33 -12.51 -0.48
C THR A 84 -7.56 -11.53 -1.62
N GLY A 85 -7.58 -12.02 -2.86
CA GLY A 85 -7.73 -11.18 -4.05
C GLY A 85 -8.98 -10.30 -3.95
N LEU A 86 -8.84 -9.02 -4.27
CA LEU A 86 -9.93 -8.04 -4.22
C LEU A 86 -11.00 -8.39 -5.27
N GLU A 87 -10.57 -8.73 -6.47
CA GLU A 87 -11.42 -9.16 -7.58
C GLU A 87 -11.72 -10.66 -7.54
N ARG A 88 -10.91 -11.45 -6.83
CA ARG A 88 -11.03 -12.92 -6.71
C ARG A 88 -10.75 -13.39 -5.27
N PRO A 89 -11.75 -13.35 -4.36
CA PRO A 89 -11.56 -13.70 -2.95
C PRO A 89 -11.04 -15.12 -2.69
N GLN A 90 -11.26 -16.05 -3.63
CA GLN A 90 -10.72 -17.41 -3.60
C GLN A 90 -9.20 -17.50 -3.83
N VAL A 91 -8.57 -16.43 -4.33
CA VAL A 91 -7.12 -16.37 -4.55
C VAL A 91 -6.45 -15.82 -3.29
N ALA A 92 -5.87 -16.70 -2.48
CA ALA A 92 -5.07 -16.31 -1.32
C ALA A 92 -3.65 -15.89 -1.73
N VAL A 93 -3.09 -14.96 -0.97
CA VAL A 93 -1.67 -14.56 -1.04
C VAL A 93 -1.05 -14.54 0.36
N ALA A 94 0.23 -14.93 0.43
CA ALA A 94 1.06 -14.65 1.59
C ALA A 94 2.45 -14.17 1.14
N LEU A 95 2.92 -13.07 1.71
CA LEU A 95 4.26 -12.55 1.51
C LEU A 95 5.04 -12.62 2.83
N ARG A 96 6.30 -13.05 2.75
CA ARG A 96 7.29 -12.89 3.81
C ARG A 96 8.50 -12.17 3.24
N VAL A 97 9.06 -11.20 3.95
CA VAL A 97 10.30 -10.50 3.58
C VAL A 97 11.22 -10.52 4.79
N ALA A 98 12.51 -10.78 4.59
CA ALA A 98 13.56 -10.71 5.60
C ALA A 98 14.82 -10.10 4.97
N GLY A 99 15.14 -8.86 5.32
CA GLY A 99 16.18 -8.10 4.63
C GLY A 99 15.89 -8.00 3.13
N ALA A 100 16.92 -8.19 2.30
CA ALA A 100 16.82 -8.07 0.84
C ALA A 100 16.16 -9.27 0.12
N THR A 101 15.54 -10.22 0.84
CA THR A 101 14.91 -11.41 0.27
C THR A 101 13.45 -11.56 0.70
N GLY A 102 12.65 -12.19 -0.15
CA GLY A 102 11.26 -12.49 0.15
C GLY A 102 10.78 -13.81 -0.43
N THR A 103 9.66 -14.30 0.10
CA THR A 103 8.94 -15.48 -0.40
C THR A 103 7.47 -15.13 -0.57
N LEU A 104 6.99 -15.21 -1.80
CA LEU A 104 5.58 -15.07 -2.17
C LEU A 104 4.96 -16.46 -2.29
N SER A 105 3.91 -16.73 -1.52
CA SER A 105 3.01 -17.85 -1.75
C SER A 105 1.77 -17.33 -2.47
N TYR A 106 1.55 -17.76 -3.71
CA TYR A 106 0.49 -17.26 -4.59
C TYR A 106 0.05 -18.36 -5.56
N ARG A 107 -1.27 -18.51 -5.77
CA ARG A 107 -1.87 -19.56 -6.64
C ARG A 107 -1.35 -20.99 -6.37
N GLY A 108 -1.12 -21.32 -5.11
CA GLY A 108 -0.68 -22.66 -4.68
C GLY A 108 0.81 -22.96 -4.89
N ALA A 109 1.59 -22.01 -5.41
CA ALA A 109 3.04 -22.12 -5.58
C ALA A 109 3.79 -21.10 -4.71
N GLN A 110 5.11 -21.31 -4.56
CA GLN A 110 6.00 -20.38 -3.87
C GLN A 110 7.05 -19.83 -4.84
N TYR A 111 7.38 -18.54 -4.67
CA TYR A 111 8.30 -17.79 -5.51
C TYR A 111 9.27 -17.02 -4.62
N GLU A 112 10.56 -17.10 -4.93
CA GLU A 112 11.59 -16.28 -4.29
C GLU A 112 11.66 -14.91 -4.95
N LEU A 113 11.80 -13.88 -4.12
CA LEU A 113 11.86 -12.48 -4.52
C LEU A 113 13.12 -11.80 -3.95
N ARG A 114 13.61 -10.78 -4.66
CA ARG A 114 14.61 -9.82 -4.20
C ARG A 114 13.90 -8.53 -3.82
N CYS A 115 13.99 -8.14 -2.55
CA CYS A 115 13.25 -6.99 -2.01
C CYS A 115 14.17 -5.80 -1.78
N SER A 116 13.70 -4.60 -2.15
CA SER A 116 14.42 -3.35 -1.94
C SER A 116 13.76 -2.49 -0.87
N TRP A 117 14.44 -2.34 0.27
CA TRP A 117 14.05 -1.44 1.36
C TRP A 117 14.55 0.01 1.15
N THR A 118 15.16 0.33 0.01
CA THR A 118 15.58 1.72 -0.30
C THR A 118 14.50 2.59 -0.93
N ALA A 119 13.34 2.01 -1.30
CA ALA A 119 12.20 2.74 -1.86
C ALA A 119 11.27 3.35 -0.77
N LEU A 120 11.67 3.28 0.50
CA LEU A 120 10.82 3.60 1.65
C LEU A 120 10.75 5.10 2.00
N GLY A 121 11.39 5.98 1.21
CA GLY A 121 11.51 7.42 1.45
C GLY A 121 12.96 7.90 1.41
#